data_AF-A0A147JB24-F1
#
_entry.id   AF-A0A147JB24-F1
#
_cell.length_a   1.000
_cell.length_b   1.000
_cell.length_c   1.000
_cell.angle_alpha   90.00
_cell.angle_beta   90.00
_cell.angle_gamma   90.00
#
_symmetry.space_group_name_H-M   'P 1'
#
loop_
_entity.id
_entity.type
_entity.pdbx_description
1 polymer ?
#
loop_
_entity_poly.entity_id
_entity_poly.type
_entity_poly.pdbx_seq_one_letter_code
_entity_poly.pdbx_strand_id
1 'polypeptide(L)'
;RDTGHDALIVLPEAAAEPGLERVGGHMAWAGVARLDPRRVAEVAALPRDYDLQSTLLRLAAQARATHILLPADAEKAGHGIVHRAETLDARGRAVVARLVSGRRSWFDRYVLAPVARLALPRLVERAVPAHVAGGAGVGLGVLGLVLILFGFPALGLFAAVAGTLGLGLGETLAGLRDEQGAARAQSAAIAGLAALAIAALGWQQYRMGGDEVAPVLALMLVILGSLAERAGLYRFRRRWWASPPAYLMVLWPMTLLGAGVWGLALASVYAIVTLASAIETLRSQV
;
A
#
# COMPACT_ATOMS: atom_id res chain seq x y z
N ARG A 1 11.24 8.47 35.91
CA ARG A 1 10.42 9.68 36.16
C ARG A 1 10.59 10.58 34.95
N ASP A 2 9.78 10.37 33.90
CA ASP A 2 9.64 11.35 32.81
C ASP A 2 8.63 12.39 33.28
N THR A 3 9.10 13.58 33.66
CA THR A 3 8.23 14.74 33.84
C THR A 3 7.76 15.16 32.45
N GLY A 4 6.69 14.53 31.96
CA GLY A 4 6.12 14.85 30.65
C GLY A 4 5.61 16.28 30.64
N HIS A 5 6.38 17.19 30.05
CA HIS A 5 5.97 18.59 29.90
C HIS A 5 4.77 18.67 28.95
N ASP A 6 3.87 19.62 29.21
CA ASP A 6 2.73 19.90 28.33
C ASP A 6 3.25 20.15 26.91
N ALA A 7 2.63 19.55 25.91
CA ALA A 7 3.01 19.70 24.51
C ALA A 7 1.77 19.85 23.63
N LEU A 8 1.82 20.85 22.75
CA LEU A 8 0.73 21.20 21.85
C LEU A 8 1.22 21.02 20.42
N ILE A 9 0.49 20.26 19.61
CA ILE A 9 0.74 20.28 18.17
C ILE A 9 0.11 21.55 17.62
N VAL A 10 0.91 22.35 16.93
CA VAL A 10 0.49 23.66 16.42
C VAL A 10 0.80 23.80 14.93
N LEU A 11 0.06 24.68 14.28
CA LEU A 11 0.28 25.10 12.90
C LEU A 11 0.23 26.63 12.80
N PRO A 12 0.92 27.24 11.82
CA PRO A 12 0.86 28.69 11.61
C PRO A 12 -0.58 29.13 11.38
N GLU A 13 -0.99 30.23 12.01
CA GLU A 13 -2.36 30.76 11.91
C GLU A 13 -2.76 31.03 10.45
N ALA A 14 -1.81 31.45 9.60
CA ALA A 14 -2.03 31.65 8.18
C ALA A 14 -2.41 30.36 7.40
N ALA A 15 -2.04 29.19 7.92
CA ALA A 15 -2.39 27.88 7.37
C ALA A 15 -3.60 27.25 8.08
N ALA A 16 -4.15 27.89 9.11
CA ALA A 16 -5.21 27.33 9.93
C ALA A 16 -6.58 27.42 9.26
N GLU A 17 -7.32 26.31 9.25
CA GLU A 17 -8.72 26.32 8.85
C GLU A 17 -9.57 27.11 9.89
N PRO A 18 -10.66 27.76 9.46
CA PRO A 18 -11.56 28.48 10.38
C PRO A 18 -12.17 27.52 11.40
N GLY A 19 -12.01 27.82 12.70
CA GLY A 19 -12.54 27.03 13.81
C GLY A 19 -11.48 26.38 14.71
N LEU A 20 -10.19 26.46 14.33
CA LEU A 20 -9.09 26.04 15.21
C LEU A 20 -8.81 27.08 16.30
N GLU A 21 -8.52 26.60 17.52
CA GLU A 21 -8.26 27.46 18.66
C GLU A 21 -6.86 28.09 18.58
N ARG A 22 -6.76 29.39 18.92
CA ARG A 22 -5.51 30.15 18.88
C ARG A 22 -4.75 29.96 20.20
N VAL A 23 -3.49 29.56 20.10
CA VAL A 23 -2.63 29.26 21.26
C VAL A 23 -1.51 30.30 21.48
N GLY A 24 -1.58 31.41 20.73
CA GLY A 24 -0.62 32.53 20.82
C GLY A 24 0.55 32.40 19.85
N GLY A 25 1.34 33.47 19.70
CA GLY A 25 2.53 33.46 18.84
C GLY A 25 2.26 33.21 17.35
N HIS A 26 1.11 33.68 16.83
CA HIS A 26 0.63 33.41 15.46
C HIS A 26 0.47 31.91 15.13
N MET A 27 0.15 31.10 16.15
CA MET A 27 -0.08 29.67 16.02
C MET A 27 -1.51 29.29 16.41
N ALA A 28 -2.05 28.31 15.70
CA ALA A 28 -3.31 27.64 15.99
C ALA A 28 -3.05 26.19 16.44
N TRP A 29 -3.90 25.69 17.31
CA TRP A 29 -3.85 24.32 17.81
C TRP A 29 -4.33 23.34 16.74
N ALA A 30 -3.55 22.29 16.50
CA ALA A 30 -3.82 21.28 15.47
C ALA A 30 -4.82 20.20 15.90
N GLY A 31 -5.41 20.31 17.10
CA GLY A 31 -6.39 19.34 17.64
C GLY A 31 -5.80 18.22 18.50
N VAL A 32 -4.47 18.16 18.68
CA VAL A 32 -3.82 17.19 19.59
C VAL A 32 -2.98 17.91 20.63
N ALA A 33 -3.17 17.53 21.89
CA ALA A 33 -2.40 18.03 23.02
C ALA A 33 -2.01 16.86 23.94
N ARG A 34 -0.78 16.89 24.45
CA ARG A 34 -0.38 16.10 25.62
C ARG A 34 -0.35 17.04 26.81
N LEU A 35 -1.20 16.77 27.79
CA LEU A 35 -1.32 17.58 29.00
C LEU A 35 -1.00 16.74 30.23
N ASP A 36 -0.38 17.34 31.23
CA ASP A 36 -0.23 16.76 32.56
C ASP A 36 -1.63 16.55 33.17
N PRO A 37 -1.94 15.35 33.73
CA PRO A 37 -3.22 15.09 34.38
C PRO A 37 -3.62 16.12 35.44
N ARG A 38 -2.64 16.78 36.09
CA ARG A 38 -2.90 17.86 37.05
C ARG A 38 -3.66 19.02 36.43
N ARG A 39 -3.45 19.34 35.14
CA ARG A 39 -4.18 20.38 34.42
C ARG A 39 -5.67 20.08 34.32
N VAL A 40 -6.03 18.81 34.15
CA VAL A 40 -7.43 18.39 34.14
C VAL A 40 -8.08 18.61 35.51
N ALA A 41 -7.35 18.31 36.59
CA ALA A 41 -7.83 18.56 37.95
C ALA A 41 -7.97 20.07 38.25
N GLU A 42 -7.04 20.90 37.77
CA GLU A 42 -7.11 22.36 37.89
C GLU A 42 -8.34 22.94 37.20
N VAL A 43 -8.68 22.48 35.98
CA VAL A 43 -9.90 22.93 35.28
C VAL A 43 -11.16 22.38 35.92
N ALA A 44 -11.14 21.15 36.41
CA ALA A 44 -12.29 20.58 37.12
C ALA A 44 -12.66 21.34 38.41
N ALA A 45 -11.71 22.10 38.98
CA ALA A 45 -11.94 22.96 40.14
C ALA A 45 -12.52 24.34 39.78
N LEU A 46 -12.56 24.72 38.49
CA LEU A 46 -13.14 25.97 38.02
C LEU A 46 -14.68 25.89 37.95
N PRO A 47 -15.38 27.04 37.96
CA PRO A 47 -16.83 27.08 37.75
C PRO A 47 -17.27 26.39 36.45
N ARG A 48 -18.48 25.81 36.43
CA ARG A 48 -18.98 25.01 35.30
C ARG A 48 -19.26 25.79 34.01
N ASP A 49 -19.23 27.11 34.07
CA ASP A 49 -19.53 27.97 32.92
C ASP A 49 -18.35 28.12 31.95
N TYR A 50 -17.18 27.61 32.33
CA TYR A 50 -15.99 27.62 31.48
C TYR A 50 -15.99 26.44 30.49
N ASP A 51 -15.67 26.74 29.22
CA ASP A 51 -15.40 25.69 28.25
C ASP A 51 -14.13 24.92 28.62
N LEU A 52 -14.25 23.61 28.80
CA LEU A 52 -13.17 22.74 29.26
C LEU A 52 -11.98 22.77 28.30
N GLN A 53 -12.23 22.74 26.99
CA GLN A 53 -11.18 22.64 25.98
C GLN A 53 -10.36 23.92 25.92
N SER A 54 -11.02 25.07 25.77
CA SER A 54 -10.34 26.36 25.69
C SER A 54 -9.62 26.71 26.99
N THR A 55 -10.18 26.33 28.13
CA THR A 55 -9.55 26.57 29.43
C THR A 55 -8.31 25.71 29.62
N LEU A 56 -8.36 24.42 29.23
CA LEU A 56 -7.20 23.54 29.27
C LEU A 56 -6.07 24.03 28.35
N LEU A 57 -6.40 24.44 27.13
CA LEU A 57 -5.41 24.97 26.18
C LEU A 57 -4.77 26.27 26.70
N ARG A 58 -5.57 27.14 27.31
CA ARG A 58 -5.07 28.38 27.91
C ARG A 58 -4.14 28.11 29.09
N LEU A 59 -4.48 27.17 29.97
CA LEU A 59 -3.60 26.77 31.07
C LEU A 59 -2.31 26.12 30.57
N ALA A 60 -2.39 25.27 29.55
CA ALA A 60 -1.21 24.67 28.92
C ALA A 60 -0.29 25.73 28.29
N ALA A 61 -0.86 26.71 27.58
CA ALA A 61 -0.10 27.82 27.00
C ALA A 61 0.56 28.69 28.10
N GLN A 62 -0.16 28.99 29.19
CA GLN A 62 0.38 29.71 30.35
C GLN A 62 1.51 28.94 31.05
N ALA A 63 1.40 27.61 31.10
CA ALA A 63 2.44 26.72 31.61
C ALA A 63 3.65 26.56 30.67
N ARG A 64 3.68 27.31 29.57
CA ARG A 64 4.70 27.24 28.51
C ARG A 64 4.80 25.84 27.90
N ALA A 65 3.65 25.27 27.55
CA ALA A 65 3.60 24.02 26.79
C ALA A 65 4.51 24.11 25.56
N THR A 66 5.22 23.01 25.28
CA THR A 66 6.11 22.91 24.12
C THR A 66 5.25 22.92 22.86
N HIS A 67 5.44 23.95 22.02
CA HIS A 67 4.78 24.04 20.72
C HIS A 67 5.54 23.19 19.70
N ILE A 68 4.96 22.05 19.33
CA ILE A 68 5.49 21.18 18.29
C ILE A 68 4.79 21.56 16.99
N LEU A 69 5.54 22.16 16.07
CA LEU A 69 5.04 22.49 14.74
C LEU A 69 4.67 21.21 14.00
N LEU A 70 3.45 21.16 13.45
CA LEU A 70 3.06 20.12 12.52
C LEU A 70 3.97 20.22 11.30
N PRO A 71 4.76 19.17 10.98
CA PRO A 71 5.64 19.22 9.83
C PRO A 71 4.83 19.44 8.56
N ALA A 72 5.27 20.37 7.70
CA ALA A 72 4.61 20.64 6.42
C ALA A 72 4.51 19.39 5.54
N ASP A 73 5.38 18.39 5.76
CA ASP A 73 5.34 17.10 5.07
C ASP A 73 4.23 16.17 5.60
N ALA A 74 3.83 16.31 6.87
CA ALA A 74 2.72 15.57 7.47
C ALA A 74 1.36 16.15 7.04
N GLU A 75 1.25 17.47 7.00
CA GLU A 75 0.11 18.19 6.40
C GLU A 75 0.03 17.91 4.89
N LYS A 76 1.20 18.02 4.22
CA LYS A 76 1.63 17.30 3.02
C LYS A 76 0.86 15.99 2.90
N ALA A 77 1.21 15.01 3.71
CA ALA A 77 0.75 13.63 3.67
C ALA A 77 -0.75 13.42 3.97
N GLY A 78 -1.51 14.46 4.30
CA GLY A 78 -2.93 14.36 4.61
C GLY A 78 -3.22 13.97 6.07
N HIS A 79 -2.21 14.02 6.94
CA HIS A 79 -2.41 13.88 8.37
C HIS A 79 -2.93 15.20 8.95
N GLY A 80 -4.14 15.18 9.49
CA GLY A 80 -4.74 16.33 10.17
C GLY A 80 -6.11 15.97 10.76
N ILE A 81 -6.53 16.71 11.78
CA ILE A 81 -7.86 16.58 12.39
C ILE A 81 -8.81 17.52 11.65
N VAL A 82 -9.98 17.02 11.29
CA VAL A 82 -10.98 17.76 10.49
C VAL A 82 -12.34 17.66 11.18
N HIS A 83 -13.01 18.80 11.32
CA HIS A 83 -14.30 18.89 12.01
C HIS A 83 -15.52 18.92 11.07
N ARG A 84 -15.33 18.94 9.74
CA ARG A 84 -16.42 18.91 8.74
C ARG A 84 -16.37 17.66 7.86
N ALA A 85 -17.53 17.04 7.64
CA ALA A 85 -17.66 15.79 6.88
C ALA A 85 -17.18 15.93 5.42
N GLU A 86 -17.46 17.06 4.76
CA GLU A 86 -17.10 17.30 3.36
C GLU A 86 -15.58 17.41 3.15
N THR A 87 -14.87 18.06 4.08
CA THR A 87 -13.41 18.15 4.07
C THR A 87 -12.76 16.85 4.53
N LEU A 88 -13.42 16.07 5.39
CA LEU A 88 -12.99 14.71 5.74
C LEU A 88 -13.05 13.77 4.53
N ASP A 89 -14.10 13.84 3.71
CA ASP A 89 -14.22 13.05 2.47
C ASP A 89 -13.21 13.45 1.40
N ALA A 90 -12.93 14.75 1.27
CA ALA A 90 -11.88 15.24 0.36
C ALA A 90 -10.47 14.81 0.82
N ARG A 91 -10.18 14.89 2.12
CA ARG A 91 -8.89 14.45 2.69
C ARG A 91 -8.76 12.93 2.74
N GLY A 92 -9.83 12.19 3.03
CA GLY A 92 -9.88 10.74 2.96
C GLY A 92 -9.54 10.23 1.56
N ARG A 93 -10.13 10.84 0.52
CA ARG A 93 -9.75 10.58 -0.88
C ARG A 93 -8.28 10.91 -1.16
N ALA A 94 -7.73 11.98 -0.59
CA ALA A 94 -6.33 12.36 -0.75
C ALA A 94 -5.35 11.40 -0.05
N VAL A 95 -5.68 10.90 1.14
CA VAL A 95 -4.91 9.89 1.90
C VAL A 95 -4.94 8.54 1.18
N VAL A 96 -6.12 8.12 0.72
CA VAL A 96 -6.29 6.91 -0.12
C VAL A 96 -5.48 7.02 -1.40
N ALA A 97 -5.59 8.16 -2.11
CA ALA A 97 -4.83 8.41 -3.34
C ALA A 97 -3.31 8.36 -3.11
N ARG A 98 -2.84 8.81 -1.94
CA ARG A 98 -1.41 8.80 -1.58
C ARG A 98 -0.89 7.43 -1.19
N LEU A 99 -1.65 6.66 -0.41
CA LEU A 99 -1.35 5.25 -0.10
C LEU A 99 -1.24 4.41 -1.39
N VAL A 100 -2.14 4.65 -2.34
CA VAL A 100 -2.10 4.01 -3.67
C VAL A 100 -0.90 4.49 -4.50
N SER A 101 -0.49 5.77 -4.37
CA SER A 101 0.65 6.35 -5.10
C SER A 101 2.03 5.93 -4.58
N GLY A 102 2.11 5.32 -3.39
CA GLY A 102 3.35 4.83 -2.78
C GLY A 102 3.91 3.55 -3.44
N ARG A 103 3.13 2.88 -4.30
CA ARG A 103 3.55 1.65 -4.98
C ARG A 103 4.45 1.97 -6.18
N ARG A 104 5.70 1.49 -6.12
CA ARG A 104 6.80 1.95 -7.00
C ARG A 104 7.03 1.08 -8.24
N SER A 105 6.48 -0.14 -8.34
CA SER A 105 6.66 -0.95 -9.55
C SER A 105 5.85 -0.39 -10.72
N TRP A 106 6.28 -0.65 -11.96
CA TRP A 106 5.55 -0.19 -13.14
C TRP A 106 4.15 -0.82 -13.21
N PHE A 107 4.02 -2.09 -12.81
CA PHE A 107 2.74 -2.79 -12.79
C PHE A 107 1.78 -2.11 -11.81
N ASP A 108 2.27 -1.79 -10.61
CA ASP A 108 1.42 -1.13 -9.63
C ASP A 108 0.98 0.26 -10.11
N ARG A 109 1.89 0.98 -10.76
CA ARG A 109 1.62 2.34 -11.24
C ARG A 109 0.65 2.39 -12.42
N TYR A 110 0.83 1.51 -13.40
CA TYR A 110 0.12 1.57 -14.67
C TYR A 110 -1.07 0.60 -14.76
N VAL A 111 -1.11 -0.45 -13.94
CA VAL A 111 -2.20 -1.44 -13.97
C VAL A 111 -3.01 -1.37 -12.68
N LEU A 112 -2.37 -1.56 -11.53
CA LEU A 112 -3.09 -1.65 -10.26
C LEU A 112 -3.67 -0.31 -9.81
N ALA A 113 -2.92 0.79 -9.91
CA ALA A 113 -3.36 2.09 -9.42
C ALA A 113 -4.56 2.66 -10.19
N PRO A 114 -4.64 2.59 -11.54
CA PRO A 114 -5.87 2.95 -12.25
C PRO A 114 -7.07 2.11 -11.84
N VAL A 115 -6.90 0.79 -11.73
CA VAL A 115 -7.97 -0.13 -11.31
C VAL A 115 -8.42 0.19 -9.89
N ALA A 116 -7.47 0.42 -8.98
CA ALA A 116 -7.73 0.83 -7.60
C ALA A 116 -8.47 2.15 -7.52
N ARG A 117 -8.07 3.17 -8.30
CA ARG A 117 -8.78 4.46 -8.32
C ARG A 117 -10.23 4.34 -8.77
N LEU A 118 -10.54 3.41 -9.66
CA LEU A 118 -11.91 3.19 -10.13
C LEU A 118 -12.75 2.32 -9.17
N ALA A 119 -12.12 1.30 -8.58
CA ALA A 119 -12.79 0.29 -7.76
C ALA A 119 -12.90 0.69 -6.28
N LEU A 120 -11.85 1.28 -5.68
CA LEU A 120 -11.80 1.58 -4.25
C LEU A 120 -12.95 2.46 -3.77
N PRO A 121 -13.31 3.58 -4.43
CA PRO A 121 -14.42 4.42 -3.96
C PRO A 121 -15.72 3.62 -3.80
N ARG A 122 -16.06 2.80 -4.80
CA ARG A 122 -17.26 1.96 -4.79
C ARG A 122 -17.21 0.85 -3.74
N LEU A 123 -16.02 0.27 -3.50
CA LEU A 123 -15.83 -0.76 -2.49
C LEU A 123 -15.94 -0.20 -1.07
N VAL A 124 -15.43 1.02 -0.85
CA VAL A 124 -15.55 1.74 0.43
C VAL A 124 -16.99 2.18 0.67
N GLU A 125 -17.68 2.74 -0.32
CA GLU A 125 -19.10 3.13 -0.24
C GLU A 125 -20.00 1.94 0.15
N ARG A 126 -19.70 0.75 -0.38
CA ARG A 126 -20.43 -0.49 -0.08
C ARG A 126 -19.95 -1.21 1.19
N ALA A 127 -19.03 -0.61 1.94
CA ALA A 127 -18.41 -1.18 3.13
C ALA A 127 -17.81 -2.59 2.92
N VAL A 128 -17.39 -2.94 1.70
CA VAL A 128 -16.94 -4.29 1.35
C VAL A 128 -15.73 -4.68 2.19
N PRO A 129 -15.77 -5.83 2.91
CA PRO A 129 -14.64 -6.28 3.69
C PRO A 129 -13.40 -6.62 2.83
N ALA A 130 -12.21 -6.35 3.34
CA ALA A 130 -10.96 -6.61 2.64
C ALA A 130 -10.77 -8.10 2.26
N HIS A 131 -11.24 -9.01 3.11
CA HIS A 131 -11.19 -10.45 2.85
C HIS A 131 -12.14 -10.89 1.72
N VAL A 132 -13.24 -10.17 1.48
CA VAL A 132 -14.17 -10.49 0.37
C VAL A 132 -13.53 -10.09 -0.96
N ALA A 133 -12.96 -8.88 -1.04
CA ALA A 133 -12.22 -8.44 -2.23
C ALA A 133 -11.01 -9.34 -2.51
N GLY A 134 -10.22 -9.66 -1.48
CA GLY A 134 -9.12 -10.59 -1.59
C GLY A 134 -9.55 -12.00 -1.96
N GLY A 135 -10.65 -12.51 -1.37
CA GLY A 135 -11.21 -13.83 -1.66
C GLY A 135 -11.71 -13.97 -3.09
N ALA A 136 -12.34 -12.94 -3.65
CA ALA A 136 -12.67 -12.90 -5.08
C ALA A 136 -11.40 -12.96 -5.96
N GLY A 137 -10.33 -12.27 -5.54
CA GLY A 137 -9.01 -12.37 -6.17
C GLY A 137 -8.42 -13.78 -6.12
N VAL A 138 -8.49 -14.46 -4.97
CA VAL A 138 -8.09 -15.88 -4.84
C VAL A 138 -8.90 -16.76 -5.77
N GLY A 139 -10.23 -16.60 -5.80
CA GLY A 139 -11.11 -17.38 -6.67
C GLY A 139 -10.74 -17.27 -8.14
N LEU A 140 -10.51 -16.04 -8.62
CA LEU A 140 -10.04 -15.78 -9.99
C LEU A 140 -8.64 -16.36 -10.23
N GLY A 141 -7.74 -16.26 -9.25
CA GLY A 141 -6.41 -16.85 -9.32
C GLY A 141 -6.45 -18.37 -9.47
N VAL A 142 -7.25 -19.05 -8.64
CA VAL A 142 -7.44 -20.51 -8.69
C VAL A 142 -8.07 -20.93 -10.02
N LEU A 143 -9.09 -20.19 -10.49
CA LEU A 143 -9.67 -20.42 -11.81
C LEU A 143 -8.59 -20.29 -12.91
N GLY A 144 -7.72 -19.29 -12.81
CA GLY A 144 -6.60 -19.12 -13.73
C GLY A 144 -5.63 -20.31 -13.73
N LEU A 145 -5.26 -20.82 -12.55
CA LEU A 145 -4.42 -22.02 -12.42
C LEU A 145 -5.08 -23.24 -13.07
N VAL A 146 -6.38 -23.45 -12.82
CA VAL A 146 -7.14 -24.54 -13.44
C VAL A 146 -7.12 -24.40 -14.96
N LEU A 147 -7.44 -23.22 -15.50
CA LEU A 147 -7.41 -22.99 -16.95
C LEU A 147 -6.04 -23.26 -17.58
N ILE A 148 -4.94 -22.87 -16.91
CA ILE A 148 -3.58 -23.19 -17.37
C ILE A 148 -3.40 -24.71 -17.48
N LEU A 149 -3.70 -25.45 -16.40
CA LEU A 149 -3.49 -26.90 -16.34
C LEU A 149 -4.37 -27.69 -17.33
N PHE A 150 -5.57 -27.18 -17.63
CA PHE A 150 -6.51 -27.77 -18.59
C PHE A 150 -6.25 -27.38 -20.06
N GLY A 151 -5.15 -26.67 -20.35
CA GLY A 151 -4.70 -26.41 -21.72
C GLY A 151 -5.16 -25.07 -22.30
N PHE A 152 -5.67 -24.16 -21.48
CA PHE A 152 -5.99 -22.79 -21.87
C PHE A 152 -5.04 -21.78 -21.19
N PRO A 153 -3.71 -21.83 -21.46
CA PRO A 153 -2.72 -21.06 -20.71
C PRO A 153 -2.89 -19.55 -20.82
N ALA A 154 -3.26 -19.03 -22.00
CA ALA A 154 -3.44 -17.59 -22.19
C ALA A 154 -4.63 -17.04 -21.40
N LEU A 155 -5.77 -17.75 -21.40
CA LEU A 155 -6.95 -17.37 -20.59
C LEU A 155 -6.65 -17.54 -19.09
N GLY A 156 -5.94 -18.60 -18.73
CA GLY A 156 -5.58 -18.84 -17.34
C GLY A 156 -4.59 -17.83 -16.76
N LEU A 157 -3.60 -17.38 -17.55
CA LEU A 157 -2.73 -16.26 -17.17
C LEU A 157 -3.49 -14.95 -17.05
N PHE A 158 -4.43 -14.67 -17.96
CA PHE A 158 -5.29 -13.50 -17.86
C PHE A 158 -6.11 -13.52 -16.56
N ALA A 159 -6.73 -14.65 -16.24
CA ALA A 159 -7.48 -14.83 -15.00
C ALA A 159 -6.56 -14.75 -13.75
N ALA A 160 -5.33 -15.26 -13.82
CA ALA A 160 -4.35 -15.12 -12.74
C ALA A 160 -3.95 -13.65 -12.52
N VAL A 161 -3.74 -12.88 -13.60
CA VAL A 161 -3.50 -11.42 -13.52
C VAL A 161 -4.70 -10.73 -12.87
N ALA A 162 -5.93 -11.03 -13.31
CA ALA A 162 -7.15 -10.49 -12.68
C ALA A 162 -7.25 -10.87 -11.20
N GLY A 163 -6.85 -12.09 -10.82
CA GLY A 163 -6.76 -12.55 -9.44
C GLY A 163 -5.77 -11.74 -8.61
N THR A 164 -4.57 -11.47 -9.15
CA THR A 164 -3.58 -10.60 -8.49
C THR A 164 -4.07 -9.16 -8.33
N LEU A 165 -4.87 -8.65 -9.26
CA LEU A 165 -5.51 -7.33 -9.12
C LEU A 165 -6.54 -7.34 -7.98
N GLY A 166 -7.40 -8.36 -7.89
CA GLY A 166 -8.36 -8.52 -6.80
C GLY A 166 -7.69 -8.60 -5.43
N LEU A 167 -6.62 -9.39 -5.32
CA LEU A 167 -5.79 -9.45 -4.12
C LEU A 167 -5.13 -8.10 -3.80
N GLY A 168 -4.61 -7.40 -4.82
CA GLY A 168 -3.99 -6.09 -4.66
C GLY A 168 -4.96 -4.99 -4.22
N LEU A 169 -6.24 -5.08 -4.60
CA LEU A 169 -7.34 -4.25 -4.10
C LEU A 169 -7.69 -4.61 -2.65
N GLY A 170 -7.77 -5.91 -2.33
CA GLY A 170 -7.91 -6.39 -0.97
C GLY A 170 -6.81 -5.83 -0.07
N GLU A 171 -5.56 -5.86 -0.53
CA GLU A 171 -4.40 -5.39 0.23
C GLU A 171 -4.51 -3.89 0.54
N THR A 172 -4.95 -3.09 -0.44
CA THR A 172 -5.19 -1.66 -0.21
C THR A 172 -6.33 -1.40 0.77
N LEU A 173 -7.41 -2.19 0.71
CA LEU A 173 -8.53 -2.05 1.64
C LEU A 173 -8.12 -2.45 3.07
N ALA A 174 -7.35 -3.53 3.22
CA ALA A 174 -6.79 -3.94 4.49
C ALA A 174 -5.84 -2.86 5.06
N GLY A 175 -5.01 -2.26 4.21
CA GLY A 175 -4.15 -1.15 4.60
C GLY A 175 -4.92 0.09 5.08
N LEU A 176 -6.05 0.41 4.46
CA LEU A 176 -6.92 1.53 4.89
C LEU A 176 -7.61 1.28 6.24
N ARG A 177 -7.77 0.01 6.62
CA ARG A 177 -8.41 -0.40 7.87
C ARG A 177 -7.41 -0.77 8.98
N ASP A 178 -6.12 -0.53 8.73
CA ASP A 178 -5.00 -0.94 9.60
C ASP A 178 -4.98 -2.45 9.92
N GLU A 179 -5.53 -3.27 9.00
CA GLU A 179 -5.53 -4.73 9.09
C GLU A 179 -4.22 -5.30 8.52
N GLN A 180 -3.10 -4.97 9.17
CA GLN A 180 -1.76 -5.30 8.65
C GLN A 180 -1.54 -6.80 8.42
N GLY A 181 -2.16 -7.67 9.23
CA GLY A 181 -2.10 -9.11 9.04
C GLY A 181 -2.73 -9.57 7.72
N ALA A 182 -3.92 -9.05 7.40
CA ALA A 182 -4.63 -9.36 6.16
C ALA A 182 -3.89 -8.82 4.93
N ALA A 183 -3.36 -7.59 5.02
CA ALA A 183 -2.56 -7.00 3.95
C ALA A 183 -1.30 -7.83 3.64
N ARG A 184 -0.57 -8.28 4.67
CA ARG A 184 0.60 -9.16 4.49
C ARG A 184 0.22 -10.50 3.88
N ALA A 185 -0.87 -11.11 4.34
CA ALA A 185 -1.36 -12.38 3.81
C ALA A 185 -1.74 -12.25 2.32
N GLN A 186 -2.41 -11.17 1.93
CA GLN A 186 -2.77 -10.90 0.54
C GLN A 186 -1.56 -10.62 -0.34
N SER A 187 -0.58 -9.86 0.15
CA SER A 187 0.69 -9.62 -0.54
C SER A 187 1.46 -10.94 -0.77
N ALA A 188 1.52 -11.81 0.24
CA ALA A 188 2.09 -13.14 0.11
C ALA A 188 1.30 -14.02 -0.88
N ALA A 189 -0.03 -13.93 -0.87
CA ALA A 189 -0.90 -14.65 -1.81
C ALA A 189 -0.68 -14.20 -3.26
N ILE A 190 -0.42 -12.90 -3.51
CA ILE A 190 -0.07 -12.39 -4.85
C ILE A 190 1.22 -13.05 -5.35
N ALA A 191 2.25 -13.07 -4.51
CA ALA A 191 3.53 -13.70 -4.86
C ALA A 191 3.38 -15.22 -5.08
N GLY A 192 2.65 -15.90 -4.19
CA GLY A 192 2.37 -17.33 -4.31
C GLY A 192 1.57 -17.68 -5.57
N LEU A 193 0.50 -16.94 -5.86
CA LEU A 193 -0.31 -17.12 -7.07
C LEU A 193 0.52 -16.93 -8.34
N ALA A 194 1.35 -15.88 -8.39
CA ALA A 194 2.22 -15.66 -9.55
C ALA A 194 3.22 -16.80 -9.74
N ALA A 195 3.87 -17.25 -8.66
CA ALA A 195 4.80 -18.39 -8.72
C ALA A 195 4.11 -19.68 -9.19
N LEU A 196 2.92 -19.98 -8.66
CA LEU A 196 2.13 -21.14 -9.05
C LEU A 196 1.69 -21.07 -10.52
N ALA A 197 1.28 -19.89 -11.01
CA ALA A 197 0.87 -19.73 -12.41
C ALA A 197 2.06 -19.91 -13.37
N ILE A 198 3.24 -19.40 -13.02
CA ILE A 198 4.47 -19.60 -13.78
C ILE A 198 4.86 -21.08 -13.81
N ALA A 199 4.85 -21.75 -12.66
CA ALA A 199 5.15 -23.18 -12.57
C ALA A 199 4.14 -24.04 -13.34
N ALA A 200 2.84 -23.74 -13.23
CA ALA A 200 1.78 -24.42 -13.95
C ALA A 200 1.93 -24.25 -15.48
N LEU A 201 2.34 -23.06 -15.94
CA LEU A 201 2.62 -22.82 -17.36
C LEU A 201 3.79 -23.68 -17.85
N GLY A 202 4.93 -23.65 -17.15
CA GLY A 202 6.10 -24.45 -17.53
C GLY A 202 5.80 -25.95 -17.56
N TRP A 203 5.04 -26.44 -16.56
CA TRP A 203 4.59 -27.83 -16.51
C TRP A 203 3.65 -28.18 -17.67
N GLN A 204 2.70 -27.30 -18.00
CA GLN A 204 1.75 -27.56 -19.08
C GLN A 204 2.43 -27.57 -20.45
N GLN A 205 3.42 -26.71 -20.68
CA GLN A 205 4.20 -26.72 -21.92
C GLN A 205 5.02 -28.00 -22.07
N TYR A 206 5.66 -28.47 -21.00
CA TYR A 206 6.32 -29.77 -20.99
C TYR A 206 5.34 -30.91 -21.32
N ARG A 207 4.18 -30.94 -20.65
CA ARG A 207 3.19 -32.02 -20.80
C ARG A 207 2.58 -32.09 -22.20
N MET A 208 2.31 -30.95 -22.83
CA MET A 208 1.56 -30.89 -24.10
C MET A 208 2.47 -30.71 -25.32
N GLY A 209 3.58 -29.98 -25.19
CA GLY A 209 4.51 -29.67 -26.27
C GLY A 209 5.78 -30.51 -26.26
N GLY A 210 6.10 -31.19 -25.15
CA GLY A 210 7.38 -31.91 -24.98
C GLY A 210 8.57 -30.99 -24.71
N ASP A 211 8.32 -29.71 -24.41
CA ASP A 211 9.38 -28.72 -24.17
C ASP A 211 10.06 -28.95 -22.81
N GLU A 212 11.15 -29.72 -22.79
CA GLU A 212 11.93 -30.02 -21.57
C GLU A 212 12.54 -28.76 -20.93
N VAL A 213 12.76 -27.70 -21.72
CA VAL A 213 13.35 -26.43 -21.27
C VAL A 213 12.34 -25.57 -20.50
N ALA A 214 11.05 -25.68 -20.80
CA ALA A 214 10.00 -24.85 -20.20
C ALA A 214 9.92 -24.95 -18.65
N PRO A 215 9.91 -26.14 -18.02
CA PRO A 215 9.85 -26.25 -16.57
C PRO A 215 11.12 -25.72 -15.89
N VAL A 216 12.28 -25.85 -16.53
CA VAL A 216 13.55 -25.30 -16.03
C VAL A 216 13.51 -23.77 -16.01
N LEU A 217 13.05 -23.15 -17.11
CA LEU A 217 12.88 -21.69 -17.17
C LEU A 217 11.84 -21.19 -16.17
N ALA A 218 10.72 -21.91 -16.01
CA ALA A 218 9.70 -21.57 -15.02
C ALA A 218 10.27 -21.62 -13.59
N LEU A 219 10.99 -22.68 -13.24
CA LEU A 219 11.64 -22.81 -11.93
C LEU A 219 12.68 -21.69 -11.70
N MET A 220 13.52 -21.44 -12.70
CA MET A 220 14.53 -20.38 -12.65
C MET A 220 13.87 -19.01 -12.44
N LEU A 221 12.79 -18.71 -13.17
CA LEU A 221 12.02 -17.48 -13.03
C LEU A 221 11.42 -17.34 -11.62
N VAL A 222 10.84 -18.41 -11.07
CA VAL A 222 10.28 -18.39 -9.71
C VAL A 222 11.37 -18.10 -8.68
N ILE A 223 12.53 -18.76 -8.79
CA ILE A 223 13.66 -18.55 -7.88
C ILE A 223 14.16 -17.10 -7.99
N LEU A 224 14.49 -16.63 -9.20
CA LEU A 224 15.01 -15.30 -9.43
C LEU A 224 14.01 -14.21 -9.02
N GLY A 225 12.74 -14.38 -9.35
CA GLY A 225 11.67 -13.45 -8.97
C GLY A 225 11.49 -13.40 -7.44
N SER A 226 11.54 -14.54 -6.76
CA SER A 226 11.46 -14.59 -5.30
C SER A 226 12.65 -13.90 -4.62
N LEU A 227 13.85 -14.07 -5.17
CA LEU A 227 15.06 -13.44 -4.67
C LEU A 227 15.06 -11.93 -4.95
N ALA A 228 14.60 -11.51 -6.13
CA ALA A 228 14.44 -10.10 -6.48
C ALA A 228 13.43 -9.40 -5.56
N GLU A 229 12.30 -10.05 -5.23
CA GLU A 229 11.31 -9.50 -4.30
C GLU A 229 11.90 -9.35 -2.89
N ARG A 230 12.70 -10.32 -2.43
CA ARG A 230 13.37 -10.25 -1.13
C ARG A 230 14.50 -9.24 -1.07
N ALA A 231 15.28 -9.11 -2.15
CA ALA A 231 16.40 -8.17 -2.24
C ALA A 231 15.93 -6.71 -2.38
N GLY A 232 14.72 -6.49 -2.88
CA GLY A 232 14.16 -5.17 -3.06
C GLY A 232 13.70 -4.53 -1.75
N LEU A 233 14.60 -3.88 -1.01
CA LEU A 233 14.21 -2.99 0.08
C LEU A 233 13.26 -1.91 -0.46
N TYR A 234 12.06 -1.78 0.15
CA TYR A 234 11.01 -0.84 -0.26
C TYR A 234 11.51 0.59 -0.50
N ARG A 235 12.55 1.02 0.23
CA ARG A 235 13.13 2.37 0.12
C ARG A 235 13.85 2.63 -1.21
N PHE A 236 14.35 1.62 -1.91
CA PHE A 236 15.23 1.79 -3.08
C PHE A 236 14.65 1.20 -4.38
N ARG A 237 13.40 0.71 -4.35
CA ARG A 237 12.73 0.12 -5.52
C ARG A 237 12.64 1.13 -6.67
N ARG A 238 13.29 0.84 -7.80
CA ARG A 238 13.23 1.67 -9.02
C ARG A 238 11.91 1.41 -9.77
N ARG A 239 11.47 2.42 -10.54
CA ARG A 239 10.17 2.40 -11.26
C ARG A 239 10.00 1.23 -12.23
N TRP A 240 11.10 0.73 -12.79
CA TRP A 240 11.08 -0.33 -13.80
C TRP A 240 11.25 -1.73 -13.21
N TRP A 241 11.51 -1.87 -11.91
CA TRP A 241 11.69 -3.18 -11.28
C TRP A 241 10.42 -4.03 -11.39
N ALA A 242 10.62 -5.32 -11.61
CA ALA A 242 9.55 -6.28 -11.65
C ALA A 242 8.87 -6.43 -10.27
N SER A 243 7.57 -6.71 -10.31
CA SER A 243 6.78 -7.26 -9.20
C SER A 243 6.25 -8.63 -9.62
N PRO A 244 5.78 -9.49 -8.69
CA PRO A 244 5.30 -10.82 -9.05
C PRO A 244 4.23 -10.83 -10.16
N PRO A 245 3.22 -9.93 -10.14
CA PRO A 245 2.25 -9.80 -11.25
C PRO A 245 2.85 -9.29 -12.56
N ALA A 246 3.94 -8.52 -12.51
CA ALA A 246 4.60 -8.00 -13.70
C ALA A 246 5.14 -9.14 -14.58
N TYR A 247 5.64 -10.22 -13.99
CA TYR A 247 6.08 -11.40 -14.74
C TYR A 247 4.91 -12.06 -15.48
N LEU A 248 3.73 -12.16 -14.86
CA LEU A 248 2.53 -12.69 -15.52
C LEU A 248 2.11 -11.81 -16.69
N MET A 249 2.21 -10.49 -16.55
CA MET A 249 1.88 -9.53 -17.60
C MET A 249 2.84 -9.61 -18.80
N VAL A 250 4.11 -9.97 -18.57
CA VAL A 250 5.09 -10.24 -19.65
C VAL A 250 4.82 -11.59 -20.31
N LEU A 251 4.43 -12.61 -19.53
CA LEU A 251 4.14 -13.95 -20.03
C LEU A 251 2.87 -14.00 -20.88
N TRP A 252 1.82 -13.31 -20.44
CA TRP A 252 0.50 -13.33 -21.08
C TRP A 252 0.53 -13.08 -22.60
N PRO A 253 1.10 -11.98 -23.13
CA PRO A 253 1.11 -11.72 -24.57
C PRO A 253 1.91 -12.78 -25.34
N MET A 254 3.01 -13.29 -24.78
CA MET A 254 3.82 -14.32 -25.44
C MET A 254 3.08 -15.66 -25.50
N THR A 255 2.36 -16.01 -24.44
CA THR A 255 1.50 -17.21 -24.45
C THR A 255 0.31 -17.07 -25.39
N LEU A 256 -0.25 -15.86 -25.54
CA LEU A 256 -1.32 -15.58 -26.50
C LEU A 256 -0.86 -15.80 -27.94
N LEU A 257 0.40 -15.47 -28.25
CA LEU A 257 1.02 -15.68 -29.56
C LEU A 257 1.53 -17.11 -29.78
N GLY A 258 1.29 -18.03 -28.84
CA GLY A 258 1.80 -19.41 -28.89
C GLY A 258 3.29 -19.56 -28.57
N ALA A 259 3.98 -18.47 -28.25
CA ALA A 259 5.42 -18.42 -27.96
C ALA A 259 5.71 -18.48 -26.45
N GLY A 260 5.03 -19.36 -25.71
CA GLY A 260 5.10 -19.37 -24.24
C GLY A 260 6.50 -19.63 -23.66
N VAL A 261 7.32 -20.46 -24.34
CA VAL A 261 8.71 -20.72 -23.91
C VAL A 261 9.56 -19.45 -24.02
N TRP A 262 9.40 -18.70 -25.12
CA TRP A 262 10.03 -17.40 -25.28
C TRP A 262 9.53 -16.39 -24.25
N GLY A 263 8.26 -16.47 -23.86
CA GLY A 263 7.72 -15.71 -22.73
C GLY A 263 8.45 -16.01 -21.42
N LEU A 264 8.66 -17.29 -21.10
CA LEU A 264 9.41 -17.72 -19.91
C LEU A 264 10.86 -17.26 -19.95
N ALA A 265 11.52 -17.35 -21.11
CA ALA A 265 12.88 -16.85 -21.30
C ALA A 265 12.96 -15.33 -21.11
N LEU A 266 12.06 -14.56 -21.72
CA LEU A 266 12.01 -13.10 -21.61
C LEU A 266 11.74 -12.65 -20.16
N ALA A 267 10.77 -13.27 -19.50
CA ALA A 267 10.46 -12.98 -18.11
C ALA A 267 11.63 -13.34 -17.18
N SER A 268 12.36 -14.42 -17.48
CA SER A 268 13.58 -14.80 -16.77
C SER A 268 14.68 -13.77 -16.91
N VAL A 269 14.98 -13.32 -18.15
CA VAL A 269 15.94 -12.23 -18.39
C VAL A 269 15.53 -10.97 -17.63
N TYR A 270 14.24 -10.64 -17.64
CA TYR A 270 13.73 -9.50 -16.90
C TYR A 270 13.90 -9.65 -15.37
N ALA A 271 13.73 -10.85 -14.83
CA ALA A 271 14.02 -11.15 -13.43
C ALA A 271 15.52 -11.01 -13.10
N ILE A 272 16.41 -11.49 -13.98
CA ILE A 272 17.87 -11.33 -13.84
C ILE A 272 18.24 -9.85 -13.79
N VAL A 273 17.75 -9.04 -14.73
CA VAL A 273 18.05 -7.60 -14.80
C VAL A 273 17.54 -6.88 -13.55
N THR A 274 16.35 -7.25 -13.06
CA THR A 274 15.79 -6.70 -11.82
C THR A 274 16.65 -7.07 -10.61
N LEU A 275 17.04 -8.34 -10.48
CA LEU A 275 17.87 -8.83 -9.38
C LEU A 275 19.27 -8.20 -9.39
N ALA A 276 19.92 -8.15 -10.56
CA ALA A 276 21.23 -7.53 -10.73
C ALA A 276 21.21 -6.05 -10.33
N SER A 277 20.17 -5.32 -10.75
CA SER A 277 19.98 -3.93 -10.30
C SER A 277 19.74 -3.82 -8.81
N ALA A 278 19.00 -4.75 -8.19
CA ALA A 278 18.78 -4.74 -6.75
C ALA A 278 20.11 -4.92 -5.99
N ILE A 279 20.92 -5.91 -6.40
CA ILE A 279 22.24 -6.17 -5.83
C ILE A 279 23.15 -4.95 -5.96
N GLU A 280 23.23 -4.33 -7.15
CA GLU A 280 24.08 -3.15 -7.36
C GLU A 280 23.63 -1.95 -6.50
N THR A 281 22.32 -1.74 -6.36
CA THR A 281 21.80 -0.68 -5.48
C THR A 281 22.04 -0.92 -3.99
N LEU A 282 22.13 -2.18 -3.56
CA LEU A 282 22.53 -2.53 -2.20
C LEU A 282 24.02 -2.31 -2.00
N ARG A 283 24.83 -2.69 -3.00
CA ARG A 283 26.29 -2.51 -2.98
C ARG A 283 26.68 -1.03 -2.89
N SER A 284 26.00 -0.14 -3.62
CA SER A 284 26.33 1.29 -3.62
C SER A 284 26.04 2.02 -2.31
N GLN A 285 25.52 1.33 -1.29
CA GLN A 285 25.14 1.91 0.01
C GLN A 285 25.96 1.41 1.19
N VAL A 286 26.75 0.35 0.99
CA VAL A 286 27.73 -0.16 1.96
C VAL A 286 29.06 0.54 1.69
#